data_AF-A0A2T2SQP6-F1
#
_entry.id   AF-A0A2T2SQP6-F1
#
_cell.length_a   1.000
_cell.length_b   1.000
_cell.length_c   1.000
_cell.angle_alpha   90.00
_cell.angle_beta   90.00
_cell.angle_gamma   90.00
#
_symmetry.space_group_name_H-M   'P 1'
#
loop_
_entity.id
_entity.type
_entity.pdbx_description
1 polymer ?
#
loop_
_entity_poly.entity_id
_entity_poly.type
_entity_poly.pdbx_seq_one_letter_code
_entity_poly.pdbx_strand_id
1 'polypeptide(L)' 'MSATAQPRNPVYWKIHDTTRAQPPVVNPGPAPDAPQPAPSDAVVLFDGDNLDAWEHPNGESASWTLRENYVEVDTGRG' A
#
# COMPACT_ATOMS: atom_id res chain seq x y z
N MET A 1 17.87 -1.16 -24.51
CA MET A 1 19.03 -1.69 -23.74
C MET A 1 18.51 -2.86 -22.92
N SER A 2 18.70 -4.07 -23.41
CA SER A 2 18.18 -5.28 -22.75
C SER A 2 19.14 -5.71 -21.65
N ALA A 3 18.65 -5.85 -20.42
CA ALA A 3 19.43 -6.37 -19.32
C ALA A 3 19.53 -7.90 -19.43
N THR A 4 20.74 -8.42 -19.62
CA THR A 4 21.00 -9.86 -19.57
C THR A 4 20.96 -10.31 -18.12
N ALA A 5 20.03 -11.21 -17.77
CA ALA A 5 20.00 -11.81 -16.43
C ALA A 5 21.23 -12.72 -16.21
N GLN A 6 22.01 -12.45 -15.17
CA GLN A 6 23.17 -13.28 -14.80
C GLN A 6 22.72 -14.67 -14.29
N PRO A 7 23.47 -15.75 -14.58
CA PRO A 7 23.17 -17.09 -14.06
C PRO A 7 23.27 -17.09 -12.54
N ARG A 8 22.14 -17.37 -11.85
CA ARG A 8 22.09 -17.47 -10.39
C ARG A 8 22.48 -18.89 -9.99
N ASN A 9 23.71 -19.07 -9.49
CA ASN A 9 24.04 -20.26 -8.71
C ASN A 9 23.16 -20.26 -7.45
N PRO A 10 22.37 -21.31 -7.15
CA PRO A 10 21.54 -21.31 -5.96
C PRO A 10 22.43 -21.35 -4.71
N VAL A 11 22.48 -20.22 -4.00
CA VAL A 11 23.11 -20.13 -2.69
C VAL A 11 22.10 -20.66 -1.67
N TYR A 12 22.40 -21.79 -1.05
CA TYR A 12 21.53 -22.39 -0.03
C TYR A 12 21.83 -21.76 1.34
N TRP A 13 21.05 -20.74 1.72
CA TRP A 13 21.07 -20.23 3.09
C TRP A 13 20.23 -21.11 4.01
N LYS A 14 20.66 -21.25 5.26
CA LYS A 14 19.79 -21.84 6.30
C LYS A 14 18.62 -20.90 6.59
N ILE A 15 17.52 -21.46 7.09
CA ILE A 15 16.42 -20.66 7.63
C ILE A 15 16.99 -19.80 8.77
N HIS A 16 16.78 -18.47 8.70
CA HIS A 16 17.32 -17.46 9.62
C HIS A 16 18.85 -17.34 9.69
N ASP A 17 19.57 -17.64 8.61
CA ASP A 17 21.01 -17.46 8.57
C ASP A 17 21.40 -15.97 8.73
N THR A 18 21.92 -15.62 9.92
CA THR A 18 22.35 -14.27 10.27
C THR A 18 23.70 -13.88 9.64
N THR A 19 24.42 -14.84 9.05
CA THR A 19 25.68 -14.58 8.33
C THR A 19 25.44 -14.17 6.87
N ARG A 20 24.19 -14.26 6.40
CA ARG A 20 23.80 -13.79 5.07
C ARG A 20 24.05 -12.29 4.96
N ALA A 21 24.78 -11.88 3.91
CA ALA A 21 24.98 -10.48 3.59
C ALA A 21 23.62 -9.77 3.52
N GLN A 22 23.47 -8.71 4.32
CA GLN A 22 22.26 -7.91 4.31
C GLN A 22 22.18 -7.10 3.01
N PRO A 23 20.97 -6.84 2.49
CA PRO A 23 20.81 -5.92 1.37
C PRO A 23 21.44 -4.55 1.71
N PRO A 24 22.05 -3.86 0.74
CA PRO A 24 22.55 -2.53 0.96
C PRO A 24 21.42 -1.58 1.35
N VAL A 25 21.71 -0.66 2.28
CA VAL A 25 20.82 0.46 2.56
C VAL A 25 20.82 1.39 1.35
N VAL A 26 19.65 1.71 0.81
CA VAL A 26 19.49 2.62 -0.33
C VAL A 26 18.67 3.84 0.08
N ASN A 27 19.03 5.02 -0.42
CA ASN A 27 18.21 6.22 -0.27
C ASN A 27 17.12 6.20 -1.36
N PRO A 28 15.82 6.18 -1.02
CA PRO A 28 14.75 6.17 -2.01
C PRO A 28 14.57 7.50 -2.75
N GLY A 29 15.25 8.58 -2.32
CA GLY A 29 15.00 9.94 -2.79
C GLY A 29 13.86 10.62 -2.02
N PRO A 30 13.52 11.88 -2.35
CA PRO A 30 12.39 12.58 -1.75
C PRO A 30 11.07 11.90 -2.12
N ALA A 31 10.11 11.94 -1.20
CA ALA A 31 8.73 11.56 -1.51
C ALA A 31 8.13 12.52 -2.55
N PRO A 32 7.20 12.06 -3.39
CA PRO A 32 6.46 12.95 -4.28
C PRO A 32 5.58 13.93 -3.48
N ASP A 33 5.32 15.12 -4.05
CA ASP A 33 4.52 16.17 -3.41
C ASP A 33 3.05 15.77 -3.19
N ALA A 34 2.56 14.80 -3.96
CA ALA A 34 1.20 14.29 -3.88
C ALA A 34 1.17 12.77 -4.17
N PRO A 35 0.13 12.05 -3.68
CA PRO A 35 -0.11 10.66 -4.05
C PRO A 35 -0.21 10.49 -5.57
N GLN A 36 0.25 9.35 -6.07
CA GLN A 36 0.00 9.00 -7.46
C GLN A 36 -1.49 8.72 -7.67
N PRO A 37 -2.05 9.14 -8.82
CA PRO A 37 -3.44 8.85 -9.14
C PRO A 37 -3.66 7.34 -9.24
N ALA A 38 -4.89 6.92 -8.95
CA ALA A 38 -5.29 5.53 -9.16
C ALA A 38 -5.06 5.13 -10.63
N PRO A 39 -4.55 3.92 -10.91
CA PRO A 39 -4.49 3.38 -12.27
C PRO A 39 -5.87 3.32 -12.93
N SER A 40 -5.92 3.34 -14.27
CA SER A 40 -7.17 3.34 -15.03
C SER A 40 -8.03 2.07 -14.86
N ASP A 41 -7.41 0.97 -14.45
CA ASP A 41 -8.05 -0.33 -14.20
C ASP A 41 -8.31 -0.58 -12.71
N ALA A 42 -8.03 0.39 -11.83
CA ALA A 42 -8.23 0.25 -10.40
C ALA A 42 -9.70 0.50 -10.01
N VAL A 43 -10.17 -0.25 -9.02
CA VAL A 43 -11.39 0.10 -8.27
C VAL A 43 -11.00 1.14 -7.23
N VAL A 44 -11.55 2.34 -7.34
CA VAL A 44 -11.33 3.42 -6.38
C VAL A 44 -12.27 3.22 -5.19
N LEU A 45 -11.70 2.97 -4.01
CA LEU A 45 -12.47 2.76 -2.78
C LEU A 45 -12.83 4.07 -2.08
N PHE A 46 -12.08 5.14 -2.36
CA PHE A 46 -12.33 6.48 -1.83
C PHE A 46 -11.61 7.51 -2.69
N ASP A 47 -12.33 8.51 -3.17
CA ASP A 47 -11.83 9.62 -3.99
C ASP A 47 -12.09 11.00 -3.37
N GLY A 48 -12.69 11.03 -2.18
CA GLY A 48 -13.10 12.27 -1.50
C GLY A 48 -14.60 12.49 -1.44
N ASP A 49 -15.40 11.75 -2.23
CA ASP A 49 -16.81 12.09 -2.43
C ASP A 49 -17.78 11.30 -1.54
N ASN A 50 -17.55 10.00 -1.32
CA ASN A 50 -18.46 9.15 -0.54
C ASN A 50 -17.77 7.90 0.02
N LEU A 51 -18.55 7.06 0.73
CA LEU A 51 -18.13 5.80 1.35
C LEU A 51 -18.86 4.59 0.76
N ASP A 52 -19.39 4.68 -0.46
CA ASP A 52 -20.27 3.65 -1.03
C ASP A 52 -19.56 2.31 -1.27
N ALA A 53 -18.22 2.32 -1.34
CA ALA A 53 -17.39 1.12 -1.42
C ALA A 53 -17.17 0.42 -0.06
N TRP A 54 -17.74 0.95 1.02
CA TRP A 54 -17.55 0.47 2.39
C TRP A 54 -18.88 0.19 3.09
N GLU A 55 -18.88 -0.84 3.90
CA GLU A 55 -20.00 -1.18 4.80
C GLU A 55 -19.48 -1.42 6.21
N HIS A 56 -20.34 -1.18 7.18
CA HIS A 56 -20.11 -1.59 8.56
C HIS A 56 -20.25 -3.12 8.67
N PRO A 57 -19.54 -3.81 9.58
CA PRO A 57 -19.59 -5.28 9.69
C PRO A 57 -20.98 -5.88 9.94
N ASN A 58 -21.95 -5.08 10.40
CA ASN A 58 -23.35 -5.48 10.58
C ASN A 58 -24.20 -5.37 9.30
N GLY A 59 -23.62 -4.94 8.17
CA GLY A 59 -24.29 -4.74 6.89
C GLY A 59 -24.95 -3.36 6.71
N GLU A 60 -24.79 -2.44 7.66
CA GLU A 60 -25.22 -1.04 7.50
C GLU A 60 -24.19 -0.23 6.72
N SER A 61 -24.57 0.95 6.21
CA SER A 61 -23.64 1.87 5.55
C SER A 61 -22.51 2.29 6.50
N ALA A 62 -21.30 2.48 5.95
CA ALA A 62 -20.19 3.02 6.72
C ALA A 62 -20.56 4.39 7.34
N SER A 63 -20.29 4.55 8.64
CA SER A 63 -20.78 5.69 9.44
C SER A 63 -19.68 6.63 9.92
N TRP A 64 -18.50 6.56 9.28
CA TRP A 64 -17.40 7.50 9.48
C TRP A 64 -17.78 8.90 8.98
N THR A 65 -17.18 9.93 9.56
CA THR A 65 -17.47 11.31 9.16
C THR A 65 -16.68 11.66 7.91
N LEU A 66 -17.39 12.01 6.82
CA LEU A 66 -16.79 12.54 5.61
C LEU A 66 -16.39 14.01 5.80
N ARG A 67 -15.16 14.33 5.42
CA ARG A 67 -14.59 15.67 5.39
C ARG A 67 -14.04 15.95 3.99
N GLU A 68 -13.60 17.19 3.75
CA GLU A 68 -13.07 17.57 2.45
C GLU A 68 -11.82 16.73 2.12
N ASN A 69 -12.00 15.74 1.24
CA ASN A 69 -10.99 14.80 0.76
C ASN A 69 -10.39 13.82 1.80
N TYR A 70 -11.07 13.60 2.94
CA TYR A 70 -10.68 12.54 3.89
C TYR A 70 -11.87 12.04 4.71
N VAL A 71 -11.67 10.91 5.38
CA VAL A 71 -12.65 10.34 6.31
C VAL A 71 -12.06 10.23 7.70
N GLU A 72 -12.88 10.52 8.70
CA GLU A 72 -12.51 10.49 10.11
C GLU A 72 -13.27 9.36 10.81
N VAL A 73 -12.53 8.45 11.45
CA VAL A 73 -13.12 7.35 12.23
C VAL A 73 -13.59 7.92 13.57
N ASP A 74 -14.90 7.97 13.76
CA ASP A 74 -15.50 8.32 15.04
C ASP A 74 -15.37 7.16 16.04
N THR A 75 -15.07 7.47 17.29
CA THR A 75 -14.99 6.48 18.38
C THR A 75 -16.30 5.67 18.45
N GLY A 76 -16.19 4.35 18.34
CA GLY A 76 -17.33 3.42 18.44
C GLY A 76 -18.07 3.14 17.12
N ARG A 77 -17.54 3.55 15.96
CA ARG A 77 -18.14 3.32 14.62
C ARG A 77 -17.29 2.43 13.70
N GLY A 78 -16.54 1.48 14.28
CA GLY A 78 -15.69 0.53 13.55
C GLY A 78 -16.23 -0.88 13.60
#